data_AF-A0A2P8DHL2-F1
#
_entry.id   AF-A0A2P8DHL2-F1
#
_cell.length_a   1.000
_cell.length_b   1.000
_cell.length_c   1.000
_cell.angle_alpha   90.00
_cell.angle_beta   90.00
_cell.angle_gamma   90.00
#
_symmetry.space_group_name_H-M   'P 1'
#
loop_
_entity.id
_entity.type
_entity.pdbx_description
1 polymer ?
#
loop_
_entity_poly.entity_id
_entity_poly.type
_entity_poly.pdbx_seq_one_letter_code
_entity_poly.pdbx_strand_id
1 'polypeptide(L)' 'MQELLTLDQAATQLKVTPQWLAKAARKGTVPSRKIGRYRRFTDADLDDYLERARQGKDPWKRSPQSESRLKRGRRSA' A
#
# COMPACT_ATOMS: atom_id res chain seq x y z
N MET A 1 -14.34 13.31 15.81
CA MET A 1 -14.74 11.93 16.17
C MET A 1 -14.03 10.99 15.21
N GLN A 2 -13.42 9.90 15.68
CA GLN A 2 -12.84 8.90 14.77
C GLN A 2 -13.90 7.85 14.45
N GLU A 3 -14.34 7.79 13.20
CA GLU A 3 -15.27 6.77 12.74
C GLU A 3 -14.52 5.45 12.49
N LEU A 4 -15.11 4.33 12.92
CA LEU A 4 -14.54 2.99 12.73
C LEU A 4 -15.17 2.31 11.52
N LEU A 5 -14.46 2.37 10.40
CA LEU A 5 -14.84 1.75 9.14
C LEU A 5 -14.77 0.22 9.24
N THR A 6 -15.77 -0.43 8.66
CA THR A 6 -15.73 -1.87 8.36
C THR A 6 -14.70 -2.16 7.28
N LEU A 7 -14.35 -3.44 7.10
CA LEU A 7 -13.52 -3.89 6.00
C LEU A 7 -14.08 -3.46 4.63
N ASP A 8 -15.40 -3.55 4.44
CA ASP A 8 -16.03 -3.27 3.16
C ASP A 8 -16.04 -1.77 2.83
N GLN A 9 -16.33 -0.94 3.84
CA GLN A 9 -16.23 0.53 3.73
C GLN A 9 -14.79 0.96 3.43
N ALA A 10 -13.81 0.42 4.16
CA ALA A 10 -12.40 0.74 3.94
C ALA A 10 -11.91 0.28 2.56
N ALA A 11 -12.37 -0.88 2.08
CA ALA A 11 -12.04 -1.37 0.74
C ALA A 11 -12.64 -0.48 -0.35
N THR A 12 -13.88 -0.02 -0.15
CA THR A 12 -14.55 0.93 -1.04
C THR A 12 -13.83 2.28 -1.10
N GLN A 13 -13.35 2.77 0.04
CA GLN A 13 -12.55 4.01 0.10
C GLN A 13 -11.22 3.86 -0.66
N LEU A 14 -10.48 2.78 -0.40
CA LEU A 14 -9.20 2.50 -1.07
C LEU A 14 -9.36 2.04 -2.53
N LYS A 15 -10.58 1.84 -3.03
CA LYS A 15 -10.89 1.30 -4.37
C LYS A 15 -10.22 -0.05 -4.65
N VAL A 16 -10.21 -0.93 -3.64
CA VAL A 16 -9.64 -2.29 -3.71
C VAL A 16 -10.69 -3.33 -3.35
N THR A 17 -10.38 -4.61 -3.54
CA THR A 17 -11.29 -5.68 -3.11
C THR A 17 -11.21 -5.91 -1.59
N PRO A 18 -12.32 -6.23 -0.91
CA PRO A 18 -12.33 -6.54 0.53
C PRO A 18 -11.40 -7.72 0.88
N GLN A 19 -11.30 -8.72 0.00
CA GLN A 19 -10.43 -9.87 0.18
C GLN A 19 -8.95 -9.47 0.23
N TRP A 20 -8.52 -8.58 -0.69
CA TRP A 20 -7.17 -8.06 -0.70
C TRP A 20 -6.88 -7.27 0.58
N LEU A 21 -7.80 -6.38 0.98
CA LEU A 21 -7.63 -5.55 2.17
C LEU A 21 -7.55 -6.40 3.45
N ALA A 22 -8.36 -7.45 3.55
CA ALA A 22 -8.31 -8.38 4.69
C ALA A 22 -6.94 -9.08 4.79
N LYS A 23 -6.38 -9.49 3.66
CA LYS A 23 -5.05 -10.11 3.58
C LYS A 23 -3.96 -9.11 3.95
N ALA A 24 -4.03 -7.88 3.42
CA ALA A 24 -3.07 -6.82 3.71
C ALA A 24 -3.08 -6.41 5.19
N ALA A 25 -4.27 -6.27 5.78
CA ALA A 25 -4.45 -5.99 7.20
C ALA A 25 -3.96 -7.14 8.10
N ARG A 26 -4.17 -8.39 7.70
CA ARG A 26 -3.62 -9.57 8.41
C ARG A 26 -2.09 -9.61 8.38
N LYS A 27 -1.47 -9.15 7.28
CA LYS A 27 -0.02 -9.06 7.13
C LYS A 27 0.60 -7.84 7.82
N GLY A 28 -0.20 -6.92 8.35
CA GLY A 28 0.28 -5.66 8.92
C GLY A 28 0.75 -4.64 7.89
N THR A 29 0.44 -4.85 6.60
CA THR A 29 0.77 -3.90 5.53
C THR A 29 -0.10 -2.65 5.61
N VAL A 30 -1.40 -2.83 5.86
CA VAL A 30 -2.35 -1.74 6.08
C VAL A 30 -2.64 -1.65 7.58
N PRO A 31 -2.49 -0.47 8.21
CA PRO A 31 -2.81 -0.28 9.62
C PRO A 31 -4.29 -0.65 9.88
N SER A 32 -4.54 -1.38 10.96
CA SER A 32 -5.90 -1.78 11.35
C SER A 32 -5.96 -2.18 12.81
N ARG A 33 -7.13 -2.02 13.42
CA ARG A 33 -7.39 -2.38 14.82
C ARG A 33 -8.18 -3.67 14.87
N LYS A 34 -7.67 -4.67 15.59
CA LYS A 34 -8.39 -5.92 15.84
C LYS A 34 -9.31 -5.74 17.04
N ILE A 35 -10.62 -5.87 16.82
CA ILE A 35 -11.65 -5.80 17.86
C ILE A 35 -12.41 -7.12 17.84
N GLY A 36 -12.06 -8.01 18.76
CA GLY A 36 -12.54 -9.39 18.77
C GLY A 36 -12.22 -10.13 17.47
N ARG A 37 -13.26 -10.62 16.78
CA ARG A 37 -13.14 -11.29 15.47
C ARG A 37 -13.06 -10.32 14.28
N TYR A 38 -13.34 -9.04 14.50
CA TYR A 38 -13.42 -8.05 13.45
C TYR A 38 -12.13 -7.22 13.36
N ARG A 39 -11.86 -6.71 12.16
CA ARG A 39 -10.89 -5.64 11.96
C ARG A 39 -11.63 -4.36 11.61
N ARG A 40 -11.17 -3.26 12.20
CA ARG A 40 -11.68 -1.91 11.96
C ARG A 40 -10.54 -1.03 11.49
N PHE A 41 -10.91 -0.04 10.69
CA PHE A 41 -10.02 0.94 10.10
C PHE A 41 -10.53 2.32 10.49
N THR A 42 -9.63 3.27 10.59
CA THR A 42 -9.98 4.69 10.64
C THR A 42 -9.55 5.34 9.34
N ASP A 43 -10.13 6.49 9.00
CA ASP A 43 -9.66 7.25 7.83
C ASP A 43 -8.16 7.56 7.94
N ALA A 44 -7.67 7.91 9.14
CA ALA A 44 -6.25 8.14 9.41
C ALA A 44 -5.36 6.90 9.13
N ASP A 45 -5.85 5.68 9.37
CA ASP A 45 -5.12 4.45 9.04
C ASP A 45 -4.98 4.27 7.51
N LEU A 46 -6.02 4.65 6.76
CA LEU A 46 -6.04 4.57 5.30
C LEU A 46 -5.15 5.65 4.68
N ASP A 47 -5.22 6.87 5.22
CA ASP A 47 -4.38 7.99 4.80
C ASP A 47 -2.90 7.71 5.07
N ASP A 48 -2.54 7.20 6.25
CA ASP A 48 -1.16 6.78 6.56
C ASP A 48 -0.64 5.76 5.54
N TYR A 49 -1.47 4.78 5.19
CA TYR A 49 -1.11 3.78 4.18
C TYR A 49 -0.88 4.43 2.81
N LEU A 50 -1.75 5.34 2.38
CA LEU A 50 -1.61 6.04 1.09
C LEU A 50 -0.35 6.91 1.06
N GLU A 51 -0.07 7.64 2.14
CA GLU A 51 1.14 8.48 2.24
C GLU A 51 2.42 7.63 2.20
N ARG A 52 2.45 6.51 2.93
CA ARG A 52 3.58 5.55 2.87
C ARG A 52 3.73 4.94 1.48
N ALA A 53 2.63 4.65 0.80
CA ALA A 53 2.65 4.15 -0.57
C ALA A 53 3.19 5.18 -1.56
N ARG A 54 2.86 6.47 -1.40
CA ARG A 54 3.41 7.57 -2.22
C ARG A 54 4.93 7.72 -2.02
N GLN A 55 5.40 7.65 -0.78
CA GLN A 55 6.83 7.80 -0.46
C GLN A 55 7.67 6.60 -0.93
N GLY A 56 7.06 5.41 -1.01
CA GLY A 56 7.77 4.15 -1.16
C GLY A 56 8.27 3.81 -2.56
N LYS A 57 7.84 4.50 -3.63
CA LYS A 57 8.28 4.17 -4.99
C LYS A 57 7.88 5.24 -6.00
N ASP A 58 8.88 5.74 -6.72
CA ASP A 58 8.62 6.28 -8.05
C ASP A 58 8.41 5.06 -8.99
N PRO A 59 7.19 4.87 -9.52
CA PRO A 59 6.84 3.69 -10.32
C PRO A 59 7.59 3.62 -11.65
N TRP A 60 8.17 4.75 -12.08
CA TRP A 60 8.97 4.87 -13.30
C TRP A 60 10.46 4.83 -13.01
N LYS A 61 10.86 4.82 -11.74
CA LYS A 61 12.26 4.66 -11.35
C LYS A 61 12.73 3.29 -11.78
N ARG A 62 13.66 3.29 -12.73
CA ARG A 62 14.27 2.08 -13.26
C ARG A 62 14.95 1.29 -12.15
N SER A 63 14.91 -0.04 -12.29
CA SER A 63 15.68 -0.89 -11.39
C SER A 63 17.18 -0.63 -11.55
N PRO A 64 18.00 -0.82 -10.51
CA PRO A 64 19.45 -0.70 -10.60
C PRO A 64 20.06 -1.60 -11.69
N GLN A 65 19.44 -2.77 -11.91
CA GLN A 65 19.83 -3.69 -12.98
C GLN A 65 19.60 -3.08 -14.37
N SER A 66 18.45 -2.43 -14.61
CA SER A 66 18.14 -1.76 -15.88
C SER A 66 19.11 -0.59 -16.15
N GLU A 67 19.38 0.25 -15.13
CA GLU A 67 20.36 1.34 -15.24
C GLU A 67 21.77 0.81 -15.56
N SER A 68 22.19 -0.27 -14.92
CA SER A 68 23.51 -0.87 -15.15
C SER A 68 23.68 -1.41 -16.58
N ARG A 69 22.60 -1.92 -17.19
CA ARG A 69 22.61 -2.45 -18.57
C ARG A 69 22.82 -1.34 -19.60
N LEU A 70 22.19 -0.18 -19.40
CA LEU A 70 22.36 1.00 -20.26
C LEU A 70 23.75 1.62 -20.12
N LYS A 71 24.29 1.71 -18.89
CA LYS A 71 25.67 2.16 -18.68
C LYS A 71 26.68 1.27 -19.40
N ARG A 72 26.43 -0.03 -19.50
CA ARG A 72 27.27 -0.98 -20.25
C ARG A 72 27.16 -0.77 -21.75
N GLY A 73 25.94 -0.62 -22.28
CA GLY A 73 25.70 -0.39 -23.71
C GLY A 73 26.26 0.94 -24.23
N ARG A 74 26.29 1.99 -23.40
CA ARG A 74 26.86 3.31 -23.76
C ARG A 74 28.39 3.36 -23.80
N ARG A 75 29.10 2.36 -23.27
CA ARG A 75 30.58 2.29 -23.30
C ARG A 75 31.12 1.54 -24.50
N SER A 76 30.24 1.00 -25.34
CA SER A 76 30.60 0.20 -26.53
C SER A 76 30.23 0.90 -27.85
N ALA A 77 29.87 2.19 -27.77
CA ALA A 77 29.56 3.06 -28.91
C ALA A 77 30.59 4.20 -28.99
#